data_AF-A0A7S3J6J4-F1
#
_entry.id   AF-A0A7S3J6J4-F1
#
_cell.length_a   1.000
_cell.length_b   1.000
_cell.length_c   1.000
_cell.angle_alpha   90.00
_cell.angle_beta   90.00
_cell.angle_gamma   90.00
#
_symmetry.space_group_name_H-M   'P 1'
#
loop_
_entity.id
_entity.type
_entity.pdbx_description
1 polymer ?
#
loop_
_entity_poly.entity_id
_entity_poly.type
_entity_poly.pdbx_seq_one_letter_code
_entity_poly.pdbx_strand_id
1 'polypeptide(L)'
;KRVEGIVNKKGLSNFTFIPSEGIVPSTSSLKVKVIFHPDRVSNNYFQILKLEVPNQVKEQMIYVRGFSYKRQTFLRTEDPFIWREIEVFKAKQYEELLAIREDVDEAKLVDDSDQQKKSKTIVLEFVRSDNPDELTEE
;
A
#
# COMPACT_ATOMS: atom_id res chain seq x y z
N LYS A 1 35.21 -5.03 -2.66
CA LYS A 1 33.96 -5.80 -2.40
C LYS A 1 33.03 -5.56 -3.58
N ARG A 2 32.59 -6.59 -4.30
CA ARG A 2 31.55 -6.41 -5.33
C ARG A 2 30.24 -6.04 -4.63
N VAL A 3 29.64 -4.94 -5.04
CA VAL A 3 28.34 -4.49 -4.53
C VAL A 3 27.30 -5.16 -5.40
N GLU A 4 26.77 -6.28 -4.91
CA GLU A 4 25.75 -7.07 -5.61
C GLU A 4 24.47 -7.09 -4.77
N GLY A 5 23.33 -7.04 -5.46
CA GLY A 5 22.04 -7.15 -4.81
C GLY A 5 21.78 -8.56 -4.32
N ILE A 6 20.58 -8.77 -3.79
CA ILE A 6 20.15 -10.09 -3.36
C ILE A 6 20.16 -11.05 -4.55
N VAL A 7 20.80 -12.20 -4.36
CA VAL A 7 20.79 -13.33 -5.29
C VAL A 7 19.64 -14.27 -4.95
N ASN A 8 19.07 -14.90 -5.98
CA ASN A 8 18.03 -15.92 -5.82
C ASN A 8 18.53 -17.09 -4.95
N LYS A 9 17.63 -17.81 -4.27
CA LYS A 9 17.92 -19.06 -3.54
C LYS A 9 18.71 -20.08 -4.37
N LYS A 10 18.50 -20.09 -5.69
CA LYS A 10 19.22 -20.97 -6.64
C LYS A 10 20.59 -20.44 -7.08
N GLY A 11 21.03 -19.28 -6.59
CA GLY A 11 22.28 -18.63 -7.03
C GLY A 11 22.19 -17.94 -8.40
N LEU A 12 21.01 -17.89 -9.01
CA LEU A 12 20.79 -17.28 -10.33
C LEU A 12 20.53 -15.77 -10.24
N SER A 13 20.81 -15.05 -11.33
CA SER A 13 20.45 -13.64 -11.47
C SER A 13 18.93 -13.45 -11.46
N ASN A 14 18.46 -12.41 -10.76
CA ASN A 14 17.04 -12.06 -10.72
C ASN A 14 16.59 -11.24 -11.93
N PHE A 15 17.53 -10.69 -12.71
CA PHE A 15 17.25 -9.96 -13.94
C PHE A 15 17.79 -10.72 -15.14
N THR A 16 16.99 -10.78 -16.20
CA THR A 16 17.34 -11.36 -17.50
C THR A 16 17.12 -10.31 -18.58
N PHE A 17 18.08 -10.19 -19.51
CA PHE A 17 18.10 -9.18 -20.56
C PHE A 17 18.01 -9.87 -21.91
N ILE A 18 17.06 -9.44 -22.75
CA ILE A 18 16.81 -10.02 -24.07
C ILE A 18 16.63 -8.90 -25.09
N PRO A 19 17.49 -8.79 -26.12
CA PRO A 19 18.69 -9.61 -26.33
C PRO A 19 19.81 -9.24 -25.32
N SER A 20 20.71 -10.18 -25.03
CA SER A 20 21.89 -9.94 -24.18
C SER A 20 23.04 -9.28 -24.95
N GLU A 21 23.06 -9.45 -26.26
CA GLU A 21 24.04 -8.90 -27.18
C GLU A 21 23.36 -8.52 -28.50
N GLY A 22 23.93 -7.57 -29.24
CA GLY A 22 23.36 -7.15 -30.51
C GLY A 22 24.17 -6.06 -31.17
N ILE A 23 23.96 -5.89 -32.46
CA ILE A 23 24.56 -4.82 -33.25
C ILE A 23 23.51 -3.74 -33.43
N VAL A 24 23.86 -2.50 -33.08
CA VAL A 24 22.99 -1.34 -33.21
C VAL A 24 23.54 -0.45 -34.33
N PRO A 25 22.84 -0.32 -35.47
CA PRO A 25 23.23 0.61 -36.53
C PRO A 25 23.31 2.06 -36.04
N SER A 26 24.12 2.87 -36.71
CA SER A 26 24.20 4.31 -36.47
C SER A 26 22.82 4.95 -36.45
N THR A 27 22.58 5.87 -35.52
CA THR A 27 21.31 6.61 -35.33
C THR A 27 20.07 5.75 -35.04
N SER A 28 20.23 4.44 -34.81
CA SER A 28 19.13 3.55 -34.46
C SER A 28 19.09 3.25 -32.96
N SER A 29 17.97 2.69 -32.51
CA SER A 29 17.75 2.27 -31.13
C SER A 29 17.41 0.79 -31.06
N LEU A 30 18.02 0.05 -30.14
CA LEU A 30 17.68 -1.34 -29.84
C LEU A 30 16.85 -1.43 -28.56
N LYS A 31 15.67 -2.07 -28.64
CA LYS A 31 14.84 -2.33 -27.46
C LYS A 31 15.33 -3.57 -26.74
N VAL A 32 15.70 -3.43 -25.47
CA VAL A 32 16.08 -4.55 -24.60
C VAL A 32 14.95 -4.82 -23.63
N LYS A 33 14.44 -6.06 -23.64
CA LYS A 33 13.46 -6.55 -22.68
C LYS A 33 14.17 -6.97 -21.40
N VAL A 34 13.71 -6.43 -20.28
CA VAL A 34 14.18 -6.81 -18.94
C VAL A 34 13.11 -7.66 -18.28
N ILE A 35 13.47 -8.86 -17.84
CA ILE A 35 12.57 -9.76 -17.11
C ILE A 35 13.08 -9.90 -15.68
N PHE A 36 12.22 -9.61 -14.71
CA PHE A 36 12.52 -9.65 -13.29
C PHE A 36 11.82 -10.84 -12.62
N HIS A 37 12.60 -11.73 -12.00
CA HIS A 37 12.12 -12.98 -11.39
C HIS A 37 12.47 -13.01 -9.88
N PRO A 38 11.81 -12.21 -9.03
CA PRO A 38 12.07 -12.25 -7.60
C PRO A 38 11.58 -13.55 -6.97
N ASP A 39 12.37 -14.12 -6.06
CA ASP A 39 12.07 -15.37 -5.36
C ASP A 39 11.54 -15.18 -3.93
N ARG A 40 11.72 -13.99 -3.38
CA ARG A 40 11.27 -13.61 -2.03
C ARG A 40 10.92 -12.13 -1.97
N VAL A 41 10.36 -11.74 -0.84
CA VAL A 41 9.99 -10.36 -0.55
C VAL A 41 11.24 -9.62 -0.12
N SER A 42 11.62 -8.59 -0.87
CA SER A 42 12.76 -7.74 -0.53
C SER A 42 12.83 -6.48 -1.40
N ASN A 43 13.50 -5.46 -0.87
CA ASN A 43 13.74 -4.17 -1.50
C ASN A 43 15.17 -4.00 -2.04
N ASN A 44 15.99 -5.05 -1.89
CA ASN A 44 17.42 -5.02 -2.16
C ASN A 44 17.79 -5.86 -3.38
N TYR A 45 16.87 -6.02 -4.34
CA TYR A 45 17.22 -6.55 -5.65
C TYR A 45 17.82 -5.42 -6.49
N PHE A 46 19.11 -5.51 -6.78
CA PHE A 46 19.76 -4.60 -7.71
C PHE A 46 20.91 -5.29 -8.44
N GLN A 47 21.21 -4.80 -9.63
CA GLN A 47 22.30 -5.28 -10.47
C GLN A 47 22.93 -4.10 -11.20
N ILE A 48 24.25 -4.06 -11.23
CA ILE A 48 25.02 -3.14 -12.05
C ILE A 48 25.48 -3.91 -13.28
N LEU A 49 25.07 -3.45 -14.45
CA LEU A 49 25.47 -4.00 -15.73
C LEU A 49 26.56 -3.12 -16.33
N LYS A 50 27.61 -3.75 -16.83
CA LYS A 50 28.62 -3.08 -17.64
C LYS A 50 28.25 -3.29 -19.10
N LEU A 51 28.10 -2.21 -19.85
CA LEU A 51 27.94 -2.29 -21.30
C LEU A 51 29.32 -2.36 -21.93
N GLU A 52 29.55 -3.42 -22.71
CA GLU A 52 30.78 -3.60 -23.48
C GLU A 52 30.50 -3.23 -24.93
N VAL A 53 30.98 -2.05 -25.35
CA VAL A 53 30.96 -1.62 -26.74
C VAL A 53 32.39 -1.59 -27.28
N PRO A 54 32.67 -2.22 -28.44
CA PRO A 54 33.99 -2.17 -29.05
C PRO A 54 34.44 -0.72 -29.30
N ASN A 55 35.71 -0.42 -29.06
CA ASN A 55 36.34 0.91 -29.25
C ASN A 55 35.71 2.04 -28.41
N GLN A 56 35.07 1.71 -27.30
CA GLN A 56 34.49 2.70 -26.39
C GLN A 56 35.57 3.36 -25.51
N VAL A 57 35.63 4.69 -25.52
CA VAL A 57 36.60 5.48 -24.74
C VAL A 57 36.24 5.53 -23.24
N LYS A 58 34.95 5.50 -22.91
CA LYS A 58 34.45 5.58 -21.53
C LYS A 58 33.45 4.49 -21.26
N GLU A 59 33.70 3.66 -20.27
CA GLU A 59 32.79 2.59 -19.87
C GLU A 59 31.42 3.15 -19.48
N GLN A 60 30.36 2.46 -19.89
CA GLN A 60 28.99 2.77 -19.50
C GLN A 60 28.46 1.70 -18.56
N MET A 61 27.83 2.13 -17.47
CA MET A 61 27.21 1.25 -16.49
C MET A 61 25.72 1.55 -16.38
N ILE A 62 24.91 0.51 -16.29
CA ILE A 62 23.48 0.61 -16.06
C ILE A 62 23.19 0.05 -14.66
N TYR A 63 22.49 0.83 -13.85
CA TYR A 63 22.00 0.38 -12.55
C TYR A 63 20.54 -0.02 -12.67
N VAL A 64 20.24 -1.29 -12.41
CA VAL A 64 18.88 -1.84 -12.41
C VAL A 64 18.50 -2.19 -10.98
N ARG A 65 17.32 -1.74 -10.54
CA ARG A 65 16.76 -2.02 -9.22
C ARG A 65 15.34 -2.55 -9.33
N GLY A 66 15.01 -3.50 -8.47
CA GLY A 66 13.68 -4.10 -8.36
C GLY A 66 13.24 -4.21 -6.91
N PHE A 67 11.93 -4.25 -6.71
CA PHE A 67 11.30 -4.44 -5.41
C PHE A 67 10.27 -5.56 -5.51
N SER A 68 10.20 -6.40 -4.48
CA SER A 68 9.25 -7.50 -4.39
C SER A 68 8.53 -7.42 -3.06
N TYR A 69 7.22 -7.26 -3.11
CA TYR A 69 6.34 -7.14 -1.95
C TYR A 69 5.38 -8.33 -1.88
N LYS A 70 4.92 -8.70 -0.68
CA LYS A 70 3.79 -9.62 -0.56
C LYS A 70 2.58 -8.93 -1.18
N ARG A 71 1.82 -9.64 -2.02
CA ARG A 71 0.50 -9.16 -2.43
C ARG A 71 -0.32 -8.94 -1.16
N GLN A 72 -0.83 -7.73 -0.97
CA GLN A 72 -1.82 -7.48 0.06
C GLN A 72 -3.14 -8.05 -0.47
N THR A 73 -3.51 -9.24 -0.01
CA THR A 73 -4.84 -9.80 -0.27
C THR A 73 -5.73 -9.40 0.89
N PHE A 74 -6.56 -8.37 0.70
CA PHE A 74 -7.71 -8.16 1.58
C PHE A 74 -8.91 -8.77 0.87
N LEU A 75 -9.42 -9.88 1.41
CA LEU A 75 -10.71 -10.42 1.03
C LEU A 75 -11.73 -9.81 1.99
N ARG A 76 -12.52 -8.84 1.53
CA ARG A 76 -13.70 -8.41 2.27
C ARG A 76 -14.80 -9.40 1.92
N THR A 77 -14.96 -10.45 2.71
CA THR A 77 -16.27 -11.14 2.76
C THR A 77 -17.22 -10.14 3.38
N GLU A 78 -17.91 -9.38 2.54
CA GLU A 78 -19.14 -8.74 2.98
C GLU A 78 -20.11 -9.88 3.21
N ASP A 79 -20.27 -10.28 4.47
CA ASP A 79 -21.50 -10.98 4.86
C ASP A 79 -22.65 -10.11 4.34
N PRO A 80 -23.61 -10.66 3.59
CA PRO A 80 -24.64 -9.85 2.96
C PRO A 80 -25.29 -8.98 4.04
N PHE A 81 -25.25 -7.67 3.81
CA PHE A 81 -25.82 -6.71 4.74
C PHE A 81 -27.33 -7.00 4.86
N ILE A 82 -27.73 -7.62 5.98
CA ILE A 82 -29.13 -7.82 6.31
C ILE A 82 -29.62 -6.50 6.90
N TRP A 83 -30.51 -5.82 6.17
CA TRP A 83 -31.29 -4.72 6.72
C TRP A 83 -32.04 -5.24 7.95
N ARG A 84 -31.63 -4.80 9.14
CA ARG A 84 -32.40 -5.05 10.37
C ARG A 84 -33.49 -4.00 10.44
N GLU A 85 -34.70 -4.40 10.81
CA GLU A 85 -35.83 -3.49 10.97
C GLU A 85 -35.53 -2.41 12.01
N ILE A 86 -35.97 -1.18 11.72
CA ILE A 86 -35.72 0.03 12.51
C ILE A 86 -36.19 -0.13 13.97
N GLU A 87 -37.22 -0.96 14.20
CA GLU A 87 -37.79 -1.21 15.52
C GLU A 87 -36.80 -1.88 16.47
N VAL A 88 -35.92 -2.74 15.95
CA VAL A 88 -34.87 -3.42 16.73
C VAL A 88 -33.79 -2.43 17.20
N PHE A 89 -33.52 -1.40 16.41
CA PHE A 89 -32.58 -0.33 16.77
C PHE A 89 -33.17 0.63 17.81
N LYS A 90 -34.45 0.98 17.65
CA LYS A 90 -35.14 1.87 18.59
C LYS A 90 -35.27 1.25 19.98
N ALA A 91 -35.62 -0.04 20.08
CA ALA A 91 -35.79 -0.70 21.37
C ALA A 91 -34.49 -0.78 22.18
N LYS A 92 -33.38 -1.19 21.54
CA LYS A 92 -32.11 -1.39 22.26
C LYS A 92 -31.44 -0.08 22.67
N GLN A 93 -31.45 0.95 21.82
CA GLN A 93 -30.80 2.22 22.14
C GLN A 93 -31.58 3.02 23.20
N TYR A 94 -32.91 2.98 23.20
CA TYR A 94 -33.68 3.70 24.21
C TYR A 94 -33.52 3.09 25.60
N GLU A 95 -33.55 1.76 25.72
CA GLU A 95 -33.36 1.09 27.00
C GLU A 95 -31.94 1.26 27.55
N GLU A 96 -30.90 1.18 26.70
CA GLU A 96 -29.52 1.48 27.10
C GLU A 96 -29.35 2.94 27.57
N LEU A 97 -29.94 3.90 26.86
CA LEU A 97 -29.86 5.33 27.22
C LEU A 97 -30.67 5.67 28.49
N LEU A 98 -31.74 4.92 28.78
CA LEU A 98 -32.53 5.07 30.00
C LEU A 98 -31.80 4.49 31.21
N ALA A 99 -31.17 3.31 31.08
CA ALA A 99 -30.38 2.70 32.15
C ALA A 99 -29.20 3.60 32.57
N ILE A 100 -28.52 4.24 31.60
CA ILE A 100 -27.44 5.19 31.89
C ILE A 100 -27.93 6.43 32.66
N ARG A 101 -29.22 6.77 32.58
CA ARG A 101 -29.78 7.97 33.21
C ARG A 101 -30.22 7.74 34.66
N GLU A 102 -30.67 6.53 35.00
CA GLU A 102 -31.03 6.17 36.37
C GLU A 102 -29.79 6.10 37.29
N ASP A 103 -28.62 5.72 36.76
CA ASP A 103 -27.36 5.70 37.50
C ASP A 103 -26.80 7.11 37.84
N VAL A 104 -27.28 8.17 37.16
CA VAL A 104 -26.74 9.54 37.32
C VAL A 104 -27.45 10.31 38.44
N ASP A 105 -28.67 9.95 38.81
CA ASP A 105 -29.43 10.64 39.86
C ASP A 105 -29.06 10.17 41.28
N GLU A 106 -28.40 9.01 41.44
CA GLU A 106 -27.88 8.53 42.74
C GLU A 106 -26.45 9.01 43.07
N ALA A 107 -25.72 9.54 42.10
CA ALA A 107 -24.33 9.99 42.28
C ALA A 107 -24.25 11.52 42.51
N LYS A 108 -24.73 12.00 43.66
CA LYS A 108 -24.28 13.28 44.22
C LYS A 108 -23.66 13.08 45.60
N LEU A 109 -22.34 13.29 45.66
CA LEU A 109 -21.60 14.14 46.62
C LEU A 109 -20.27 13.51 47.01
N VAL A 110 -19.23 13.69 46.19
CA VAL A 110 -17.85 13.84 46.70
C VAL A 110 -17.13 14.87 45.83
N ASP A 111 -16.68 15.92 46.48
CA ASP A 111 -15.82 17.00 45.97
C ASP A 111 -14.41 16.50 45.64
N ASP A 112 -13.68 17.38 44.94
CA ASP A 112 -12.22 17.49 44.86
C ASP A 112 -11.48 16.92 43.63
N SER A 113 -11.01 17.88 42.83
CA SER A 113 -9.73 17.95 42.11
C SER A 113 -9.11 16.63 41.60
N ASP A 114 -9.10 16.42 40.29
CA ASP A 114 -7.97 16.79 39.44
C ASP A 114 -8.09 16.21 38.03
N GLN A 115 -7.76 17.07 37.06
CA GLN A 115 -7.22 16.77 35.73
C GLN A 115 -7.66 15.47 35.02
N GLN A 116 -8.44 15.62 33.94
CA GLN A 116 -8.18 14.81 32.74
C GLN A 116 -8.57 15.54 31.45
N LYS A 117 -7.55 15.74 30.61
CA LYS A 117 -7.56 16.38 29.28
C LYS A 117 -8.69 15.83 28.40
N LYS A 118 -9.63 16.69 28.03
CA LYS A 118 -10.57 16.42 26.93
C LYS A 118 -9.81 16.46 25.60
N SER A 119 -9.40 15.30 25.07
CA SER A 119 -8.97 15.21 23.67
C SER A 119 -10.19 15.39 22.76
N LYS A 120 -10.23 16.47 22.00
CA LYS A 120 -11.23 16.65 20.93
C LYS A 120 -10.83 15.77 19.74
N THR A 121 -11.54 14.66 19.56
CA THR A 121 -11.46 13.86 18.33
C THR A 121 -12.35 14.52 17.28
N ILE A 122 -11.78 14.90 16.14
CA ILE A 122 -12.55 15.37 14.98
C ILE A 122 -12.74 14.16 14.06
N VAL A 123 -14.00 13.82 13.79
CA VAL A 123 -14.37 12.80 12.81
C VAL A 123 -14.63 13.51 11.49
N LEU A 124 -13.89 13.15 10.44
CA LEU A 124 -14.17 13.59 9.09
C LEU A 124 -14.97 12.49 8.38
N GLU A 125 -16.22 12.79 8.05
CA GLU A 125 -17.03 11.95 7.16
C GLU A 125 -16.80 12.37 5.71
N PHE A 126 -16.49 11.40 4.86
CA PHE A 126 -16.47 11.58 3.42
C PHE A 126 -17.77 11.00 2.86
N VAL A 127 -18.57 11.87 2.24
CA VAL A 127 -19.75 11.45 1.47
C VAL A 127 -19.25 10.84 0.17
N ARG A 128 -19.57 9.58 -0.06
CA ARG A 128 -19.40 8.95 -1.37
C ARG A 128 -20.55 9.43 -2.25
N SER A 129 -20.25 10.25 -3.25
CA SER A 129 -21.22 10.62 -4.28
C SER A 129 -21.41 9.42 -5.20
N ASP A 130 -22.56 8.76 -5.12
CA ASP A 130 -22.91 7.62 -5.98
C ASP A 130 -23.39 8.05 -7.39
N ASN A 131 -23.17 9.31 -7.78
CA ASN A 131 -23.44 9.82 -9.13
C ASN A 131 -22.12 10.21 -9.83
N PRO A 132 -21.67 9.45 -10.84
CA PRO A 132 -20.47 9.77 -11.61
C PRO A 132 -20.64 10.88 -12.67
N ASP A 133 -21.83 11.49 -12.81
CA ASP A 133 -22.15 12.40 -13.92
C ASP A 133 -22.10 13.91 -13.58
N GLU A 134 -21.61 14.31 -12.39
CA GLU A 134 -21.42 15.74 -12.03
C GLU A 134 -19.95 16.20 -12.04
N LEU A 135 -19.10 15.57 -12.84
CA LEU A 135 -17.77 16.08 -13.17
C LEU A 135 -17.64 16.32 -14.67
N THR A 136 -18.45 17.23 -15.18
CA THR A 136 -18.18 17.93 -16.43
C THR A 136 -17.92 19.40 -16.14
N GLU A 137 -16.63 19.73 -16.29
CA GLU A 137 -16.06 20.98 -16.82
C GLU A 137 -16.81 22.30 -16.55
N GLU A 138 -16.12 23.20 -15.83
CA GLU A 138 -15.70 24.51 -16.32
C GLU A 138 -14.40 24.96 -15.62
#